data_AF-A0A372QNQ8-F1
#
_entry.id   AF-A0A372QNQ8-F1
#
_cell.length_a   1.000
_cell.length_b   1.000
_cell.length_c   1.000
_cell.angle_alpha   90.00
_cell.angle_beta   90.00
_cell.angle_gamma   90.00
#
_symmetry.space_group_name_H-M   'P 1'
#
loop_
_entity.id
_entity.type
_entity.pdbx_description
1 polymer ?
#
loop_
_entity_poly.entity_id
_entity_poly.type
_entity_poly.pdbx_seq_one_letter_code
_entity_poly.pdbx_strand_id
1 'polypeptide(L)'
;MQLYSENVDLSDTNITLHKLSQNVHKFDKIKIKVIEPTIQNIHENIFEEDIGIVIDKLVNIYFKELNEGKERKKSFKLFQKAASLENNAAQLDLANMYIDGEGTDKNYNKAFEI
;
A
#
# COMPACT_ATOMS: atom_id res chain seq x y z
N MET A 1 -0.55 -72.20 -18.84
CA MET A 1 -0.70 -70.82 -18.35
C MET A 1 0.48 -70.02 -18.85
N GLN A 2 0.34 -69.37 -19.99
CA GLN A 2 1.37 -68.47 -20.54
C GLN A 2 1.04 -67.06 -20.03
N LEU A 3 1.94 -66.47 -19.25
CA LEU A 3 1.84 -65.07 -18.83
C LEU A 3 2.26 -64.22 -20.03
N TYR A 4 1.30 -63.49 -20.60
CA TYR A 4 1.59 -62.45 -21.59
C TYR A 4 2.31 -61.31 -20.86
N SER A 5 3.58 -61.11 -21.21
CA SER A 5 4.28 -59.87 -20.89
C SER A 5 3.71 -58.78 -21.78
N GLU A 6 2.95 -57.86 -21.21
CA GLU A 6 2.53 -56.65 -21.92
C GLU A 6 3.76 -55.84 -22.31
N ASN A 7 4.00 -55.72 -23.61
CA ASN A 7 5.04 -54.84 -24.15
C ASN A 7 4.54 -53.40 -23.98
N VAL A 8 5.00 -52.71 -22.93
CA VAL A 8 4.80 -51.27 -22.76
C VAL A 8 5.48 -50.56 -23.93
N ASP A 9 4.70 -49.90 -24.78
CA ASP A 9 5.20 -49.16 -25.93
C ASP A 9 6.00 -47.93 -25.45
N LEU A 10 7.33 -48.07 -25.47
CA LEU A 10 8.31 -47.06 -25.06
C LEU A 10 8.43 -45.90 -26.07
N SER A 11 7.70 -45.94 -27.19
CA SER A 11 7.76 -44.90 -28.22
C SER A 11 7.14 -43.57 -27.76
N ASP A 12 6.05 -43.61 -26.99
CA ASP A 12 5.35 -42.42 -26.49
C ASP A 12 6.17 -41.62 -25.46
N THR A 13 6.94 -42.31 -24.62
CA THR A 13 7.85 -41.67 -23.65
C THR A 13 9.01 -40.94 -24.32
N ASN A 14 9.56 -41.51 -25.39
CA ASN A 14 10.68 -40.91 -26.12
C ASN A 14 10.26 -39.66 -26.90
N ILE A 15 9.05 -39.66 -27.47
CA ILE A 15 8.46 -38.48 -28.12
C ILE A 15 8.28 -37.35 -27.09
N THR A 16 7.86 -37.69 -25.87
CA THR A 16 7.63 -36.72 -24.79
C THR A 16 8.93 -36.12 -24.27
N LEU A 17 9.96 -36.94 -24.01
CA LEU A 17 11.30 -36.49 -23.60
C LEU A 17 11.96 -35.61 -24.67
N HIS A 18 11.85 -35.99 -25.94
CA HIS A 18 12.37 -35.21 -27.05
C HIS A 18 11.66 -33.85 -27.16
N LYS A 19 10.33 -33.81 -27.06
CA LYS A 19 9.56 -32.55 -27.03
C LYS A 19 9.94 -31.67 -25.83
N LEU A 20 10.11 -32.27 -24.65
CA LEU A 20 10.52 -31.56 -23.44
C LEU A 20 11.93 -30.95 -23.61
N SER A 21 12.87 -31.72 -24.15
CA SER A 21 14.24 -31.29 -24.43
C SER A 21 14.27 -30.14 -25.45
N GLN A 22 13.48 -30.22 -26.52
CA GLN A 22 13.36 -29.12 -27.49
C GLN A 22 12.80 -27.85 -26.87
N ASN A 23 11.85 -27.97 -25.93
CA ASN A 23 11.30 -26.82 -25.22
C ASN A 23 12.31 -26.18 -24.27
N VAL A 24 13.05 -26.97 -23.47
CA VAL A 24 14.11 -26.46 -22.58
C VAL A 24 15.17 -25.69 -23.38
N HIS A 25 15.62 -26.26 -24.50
CA HIS A 25 16.61 -25.61 -25.35
C HIS A 25 16.11 -24.33 -26.03
N LYS A 26 14.78 -24.16 -26.12
CA LYS A 26 14.14 -22.93 -26.60
C LYS A 26 14.13 -21.84 -25.53
N PHE A 27 13.98 -22.20 -24.25
CA PHE A 27 14.08 -21.27 -23.12
C PHE A 27 15.51 -20.77 -22.91
N ASP A 28 16.51 -21.63 -23.06
CA ASP A 28 17.93 -21.24 -22.95
C ASP A 28 18.36 -20.21 -24.03
N LYS A 29 17.64 -20.19 -25.16
CA LYS A 29 17.85 -19.22 -26.26
C LYS A 29 17.13 -17.89 -26.05
N ILE A 30 16.23 -17.79 -25.07
CA ILE A 30 15.60 -16.52 -24.70
C ILE A 30 16.67 -15.70 -23.98
N LYS A 31 17.29 -14.76 -24.70
CA LYS A 31 18.12 -13.73 -24.09
C LYS A 31 17.23 -12.83 -23.23
N ILE A 32 17.05 -13.19 -21.96
CA ILE A 32 16.52 -12.27 -20.96
C ILE A 32 17.64 -11.27 -20.68
N LYS A 33 17.60 -10.13 -21.37
CA LYS A 33 18.47 -9.01 -21.06
C LYS A 33 17.95 -8.45 -19.74
N VAL A 34 18.65 -8.70 -18.64
CA VAL A 34 18.41 -8.00 -17.38
C VAL A 34 18.82 -6.55 -17.64
N ILE A 35 17.83 -5.69 -17.83
CA ILE A 35 18.06 -4.26 -18.07
C ILE A 35 17.89 -3.58 -16.72
N GLU A 36 18.92 -2.85 -16.27
CA GLU A 36 18.75 -1.93 -15.14
C GLU A 36 17.67 -0.91 -15.49
N PRO A 37 16.72 -0.62 -14.58
CA PRO A 37 15.66 0.33 -14.88
C PRO A 37 16.27 1.71 -15.15
N THR A 38 16.19 2.14 -16.40
CA THR A 38 16.50 3.51 -16.82
C THR A 38 15.21 4.32 -16.85
N ILE A 39 15.30 5.65 -16.70
CA ILE A 39 14.15 6.56 -16.80
C ILE A 39 13.39 6.33 -18.13
N GLN A 40 14.12 6.03 -19.21
CA GLN A 40 13.55 5.72 -20.52
C GLN A 40 12.72 4.42 -20.54
N ASN A 41 13.18 3.36 -19.86
CA ASN A 41 12.48 2.07 -19.81
C ASN A 41 11.25 2.06 -18.88
N ILE A 42 11.23 2.94 -17.87
CA ILE A 42 10.06 3.14 -17.02
C ILE A 42 8.88 3.70 -17.84
N HIS A 43 9.17 4.57 -18.81
CA HIS A 43 8.18 5.19 -19.70
C HIS A 43 7.49 4.19 -20.65
N GLU A 44 8.11 3.03 -20.92
CA GLU A 44 7.55 1.97 -21.77
C GLU A 44 6.73 0.92 -20.99
N ASN A 45 6.87 0.84 -19.66
CA ASN A 45 6.29 -0.24 -18.84
C ASN A 45 5.21 0.21 -17.84
N ILE A 46 4.96 1.50 -17.71
CA ILE A 46 3.87 2.06 -16.91
C ILE A 46 3.05 2.92 -17.87
N PHE A 47 1.80 2.54 -18.15
CA PHE A 47 0.92 3.38 -18.96
C PHE A 47 0.81 4.75 -18.29
N GLU A 48 0.78 5.85 -19.03
CA GLU A 48 0.66 7.21 -18.46
C GLU A 48 -0.56 7.38 -17.52
N GLU A 49 -1.59 6.53 -17.66
CA GLU A 49 -2.70 6.46 -16.69
C GLU A 49 -2.26 5.90 -15.32
N ASP A 50 -1.37 4.91 -15.28
CA ASP A 50 -0.91 4.28 -14.05
C ASP A 50 0.06 5.19 -13.26
N ILE A 51 0.86 6.03 -13.94
CA ILE A 51 1.76 6.97 -13.26
C ILE A 51 0.97 8.08 -12.56
N GLY A 52 -0.16 8.52 -13.14
CA GLY A 52 -1.07 9.48 -12.51
C GLY A 52 -1.62 8.96 -11.19
N ILE A 53 -2.05 7.68 -11.15
CA ILE A 53 -2.54 7.02 -9.94
C ILE A 53 -1.47 7.00 -8.84
N VAL A 54 -0.22 6.69 -9.20
CA VAL A 54 0.90 6.67 -8.24
C VAL A 54 1.19 8.08 -7.70
N ILE A 55 1.20 9.09 -8.56
CA ILE A 55 1.41 10.48 -8.16
C ILE A 55 0.30 10.95 -7.23
N ASP A 56 -0.97 10.72 -7.57
CA ASP A 56 -2.11 11.09 -6.73
C ASP A 56 -2.05 10.42 -5.35
N LYS A 57 -1.66 9.14 -5.31
CA LYS A 57 -1.51 8.41 -4.06
C LYS A 57 -0.37 8.97 -3.20
N LEU A 58 0.77 9.31 -3.81
CA LEU A 58 1.89 9.95 -3.11
C LEU A 58 1.51 11.32 -2.57
N VAL A 59 0.86 12.17 -3.38
CA VAL A 59 0.38 13.49 -2.96
C VAL A 59 -0.56 13.37 -1.78
N ASN A 60 -1.51 12.43 -1.82
CA ASN A 60 -2.44 12.20 -0.71
C ASN A 60 -1.74 11.73 0.57
N ILE A 61 -0.71 10.88 0.47
CA ILE A 61 0.09 10.44 1.62
C ILE A 61 0.82 11.64 2.24
N TYR A 62 1.57 12.41 1.44
CA TYR A 62 2.28 13.59 1.93
C TYR A 62 1.34 14.62 2.53
N PHE A 63 0.19 14.87 1.90
CA PHE A 63 -0.80 15.79 2.43
C PHE A 63 -1.38 15.32 3.77
N LYS A 64 -1.67 14.02 3.91
CA LYS A 64 -2.16 13.45 5.17
C LYS A 64 -1.11 13.56 6.27
N GLU A 65 0.12 13.15 6.01
CA GLU A 65 1.23 13.21 6.98
C GLU A 65 1.53 14.64 7.40
N LEU A 66 1.60 15.58 6.45
CA LEU A 66 1.83 16.99 6.75
C LEU A 66 0.69 17.63 7.55
N ASN A 67 -0.53 17.13 7.42
CA ASN A 67 -1.70 17.64 8.15
C ASN A 67 -2.06 16.82 9.38
N GLU A 68 -1.33 15.74 9.66
CA GLU A 68 -1.57 14.91 10.82
C GLU A 68 -1.45 15.73 12.12
N GLY A 69 -2.54 15.77 12.88
CA GLY A 69 -2.66 16.59 14.09
C GLY A 69 -2.78 18.10 13.87
N LYS A 70 -2.58 18.66 12.66
CA LYS A 70 -2.81 20.09 12.38
C LYS A 70 -4.28 20.46 12.53
N GLU A 71 -5.18 19.64 12.00
CA GLU A 71 -6.62 19.90 12.10
C GLU A 71 -7.11 19.79 13.55
N ARG A 72 -6.61 18.81 14.33
CA ARG A 72 -6.90 18.72 15.77
C ARG A 72 -6.42 19.97 16.53
N LYS A 73 -5.21 20.49 16.24
CA LYS A 73 -4.69 21.73 16.83
C LYS A 73 -5.53 22.97 16.47
N LYS A 74 -6.06 23.04 15.24
CA LYS A 74 -6.97 24.13 14.83
C LYS A 74 -8.31 24.04 15.55
N SER A 75 -8.89 22.84 15.59
CA SER A 75 -10.14 22.55 16.30
C SER A 75 -10.02 22.90 17.78
N PHE A 76 -8.93 22.51 18.44
CA PHE A 76 -8.64 22.85 19.83
C PHE A 76 -8.67 24.37 20.08
N LYS A 77 -8.07 25.17 19.20
CA LYS A 77 -8.09 26.64 19.30
C LYS A 77 -9.49 27.24 19.11
N LEU A 78 -10.28 26.66 18.20
CA LEU A 78 -11.66 27.10 17.97
C LEU A 78 -12.53 26.79 19.19
N PHE A 79 -12.39 25.61 19.77
CA PHE A 79 -13.12 25.23 20.98
C PHE A 79 -12.68 26.04 22.19
N GLN A 80 -11.39 26.38 22.35
CA GLN A 80 -10.97 27.35 23.38
C GLN A 80 -11.69 28.69 23.23
N LYS A 81 -11.77 29.22 22.01
CA LYS A 81 -12.45 30.50 21.75
C LYS A 81 -13.95 30.39 22.03
N ALA A 82 -14.61 29.33 21.59
CA ALA A 82 -16.04 29.14 21.82
C ALA A 82 -16.35 28.89 23.31
N ALA A 83 -15.53 28.11 24.01
CA ALA A 83 -15.64 27.90 25.45
C ALA A 83 -15.45 29.20 26.25
N SER A 84 -14.55 30.09 25.81
CA SER A 84 -14.39 31.44 26.41
C SER A 84 -15.60 32.35 26.23
N LEU A 85 -16.52 31.99 25.33
CA LEU A 85 -17.81 32.65 25.12
C LEU A 85 -18.95 31.87 25.80
N GLU A 86 -18.63 31.05 26.82
CA GLU A 86 -19.58 30.27 27.61
C GLU A 86 -20.43 29.29 26.78
N ASN A 87 -19.88 28.82 25.65
CA ASN A 87 -20.54 27.77 24.87
C ASN A 87 -20.33 26.40 25.53
N ASN A 88 -21.37 25.89 26.18
CA ASN A 88 -21.34 24.62 26.91
C ASN A 88 -20.90 23.41 26.05
N ALA A 89 -21.31 23.35 24.78
CA ALA A 89 -20.91 22.26 23.90
C ALA A 89 -19.40 22.31 23.62
N ALA A 90 -18.86 23.51 23.35
CA ALA A 90 -17.44 23.71 23.17
C ALA A 90 -16.62 23.46 24.44
N GLN A 91 -17.16 23.77 25.62
CA GLN A 91 -16.53 23.42 26.91
C GLN A 91 -16.40 21.91 27.07
N LEU A 92 -17.49 21.17 26.82
CA LEU A 92 -17.48 19.71 26.86
C LEU A 92 -16.46 19.11 25.87
N ASP A 93 -16.47 19.59 24.62
CA ASP A 93 -15.53 19.14 23.61
C ASP A 93 -14.08 19.47 24.00
N LEU A 94 -13.82 20.67 24.54
CA LEU A 94 -12.49 21.07 24.98
C LEU A 94 -11.98 20.24 26.17
N ALA A 95 -12.85 19.89 27.12
CA ALA A 95 -12.52 19.01 28.24
C ALA A 95 -12.13 17.61 27.74
N ASN A 96 -12.88 17.04 26.80
CA ASN A 96 -12.56 15.76 26.16
C ASN A 96 -11.22 15.82 25.42
N MET A 97 -10.95 16.90 24.69
CA MET A 97 -9.65 17.07 24.00
C MET A 97 -8.47 17.09 24.97
N TYR A 98 -8.62 17.65 26.16
CA TYR A 98 -7.59 17.56 27.21
C TYR A 98 -7.49 16.17 27.84
N ILE A 99 -8.57 15.40 27.94
CA ILE A 99 -8.53 14.01 28.41
C ILE A 99 -7.77 13.12 27.43
N ASP A 100 -8.06 13.28 26.13
CA ASP A 100 -7.53 12.43 25.07
C ASP A 100 -6.20 12.93 24.47
N GLY A 101 -5.83 14.18 24.74
CA GLY A 101 -4.63 14.80 24.15
C GLY A 101 -4.82 15.10 22.67
N GLU A 102 -6.04 15.42 22.27
CA GLU A 102 -6.35 15.77 20.90
C GLU A 102 -6.00 17.23 20.63
N GLY A 103 -4.98 17.47 19.79
CA GLY A 103 -4.58 18.84 19.43
C GLY A 103 -3.89 19.62 20.56
N THR A 104 -3.69 18.98 21.72
CA THR A 104 -3.01 19.49 22.93
C THR A 104 -2.40 18.31 23.70
N ASP A 105 -1.61 18.59 24.73
CA ASP A 105 -1.16 17.55 25.64
C ASP A 105 -2.29 17.11 26.58
N LYS A 106 -2.29 15.83 26.95
CA LYS A 106 -3.22 15.29 27.95
C LYS A 106 -3.10 16.05 29.27
N ASN A 107 -4.22 16.55 29.80
CA ASN A 107 -4.25 17.29 31.05
C ASN A 107 -5.61 17.17 31.74
N TYR A 108 -5.76 16.17 32.61
CA TYR A 108 -7.00 15.92 33.35
C TYR A 108 -7.39 17.06 34.30
N ASN A 109 -6.43 17.78 34.87
CA ASN A 109 -6.72 18.89 35.77
C ASN A 109 -7.38 20.04 35.00
N LYS A 110 -6.83 20.40 33.83
CA LYS A 110 -7.46 21.40 32.96
C LYS A 110 -8.83 20.95 32.47
N ALA A 111 -9.02 19.66 32.17
CA ALA A 111 -10.33 19.14 31.78
C ALA A 111 -11.39 19.29 32.89
N PHE A 112 -11.00 19.11 34.15
CA PHE A 112 -11.90 19.26 35.30
C PHE A 112 -12.25 20.73 35.62
N GLU A 113 -11.40 21.67 35.21
CA GLU A 113 -11.58 23.11 35.46
C GLU A 113 -12.43 23.84 34.39
N ILE A 114 -12.67 23.21 33.23
CA ILE A 114 -13.44 23.78 32.10
C ILE A 114 -14.94 23.67 32.35
#